data_AF-A0A8R7U0T3-F1
#
_entry.id   AF-A0A8R7U0T3-F1
#
_cell.length_a   1.000
_cell.length_b   1.000
_cell.length_c   1.000
_cell.angle_alpha   90.00
_cell.angle_beta   90.00
_cell.angle_gamma   90.00
#
_symmetry.space_group_name_H-M   'P 1'
#
loop_
_entity.id
_entity.type
_entity.pdbx_description
1 polymer ?
#
loop_
_entity_poly.entity_id
_entity_poly.type
_entity_poly.pdbx_seq_one_letter_code
_entity_poly.pdbx_strand_id
1 'polypeptide(L)'
;MTKSLLGHTDYKYLRYQVIHTPGILDRPFVERTIIELCTITALSHLRVVVLFFVNIFGSCGYTIAQQAALSHSIESLFMNNPLVIVCKKTDLQQLAGPSEEHMKLVMQMKAEA
;
A
#
# COMPACT_ATOMS: atom_id res chain seq x y z
N MET A 1 18.04 -7.24 4.19
CA MET A 1 17.14 -6.10 4.52
C MET A 1 17.30 -5.04 3.44
N THR A 2 16.26 -4.81 2.64
CA THR A 2 16.23 -3.65 1.74
C THR A 2 16.08 -2.41 2.62
N LYS A 3 16.99 -1.44 2.52
CA LYS A 3 16.91 -0.20 3.30
C LYS A 3 15.65 0.57 2.90
N SER A 4 14.86 1.02 3.86
CA SER A 4 13.80 2.00 3.58
C SER A 4 14.42 3.21 2.89
N LEU A 5 13.84 3.63 1.77
CA LEU A 5 14.33 4.76 0.99
C LEU A 5 13.51 6.00 1.33
N LEU A 6 14.19 7.10 1.64
CA LEU A 6 13.58 8.41 1.83
C LEU A 6 13.88 9.28 0.60
N GLY A 7 12.84 9.73 -0.08
CA GLY A 7 12.91 10.72 -1.15
C GLY A 7 12.31 12.05 -0.71
N HIS A 8 12.74 13.13 -1.37
CA HIS A 8 12.19 14.47 -1.19
C HIS A 8 11.66 14.99 -2.52
N THR A 9 10.53 15.67 -2.51
CA THR A 9 9.95 16.31 -3.69
C THR A 9 9.22 17.58 -3.29
N ASP A 10 9.13 18.55 -4.19
CA ASP A 10 8.41 19.80 -3.97
C ASP A 10 7.17 19.85 -4.88
N TYR A 11 6.00 20.20 -4.31
CA TYR A 11 4.75 20.38 -5.04
C TYR A 11 3.98 21.58 -4.48
N LYS A 12 3.52 22.49 -5.34
CA LYS A 12 2.84 23.74 -4.93
C LYS A 12 3.59 24.50 -3.82
N TYR A 13 4.91 24.63 -3.97
CA TYR A 13 5.80 25.29 -3.00
C TYR A 13 5.89 24.63 -1.61
N LEU A 14 5.34 23.43 -1.44
CA LEU A 14 5.46 22.62 -0.24
C LEU A 14 6.43 21.45 -0.48
N ARG A 15 7.22 21.13 0.55
CA ARG A 15 8.15 20.00 0.52
C ARG A 15 7.48 18.75 1.09
N TYR A 16 7.56 17.67 0.34
CA TYR A 16 7.06 16.35 0.70
C TYR A 16 8.22 15.38 0.89
N GLN A 17 8.04 14.48 1.87
CA GLN A 17 8.91 13.33 2.08
C GLN A 17 8.16 12.08 1.63
N VAL A 18 8.81 11.27 0.79
CA VAL A 18 8.26 10.02 0.29
C VAL A 18 9.07 8.89 0.88
N ILE A 19 8.43 8.05 1.69
CA ILE A 19 9.08 6.91 2.34
C ILE A 19 8.66 5.65 1.60
N HIS A 20 9.64 4.92 1.05
CA HIS A 20 9.42 3.59 0.52
C HIS A 20 9.76 2.54 1.58
N THR A 21 8.79 1.69 1.92
CA THR A 21 8.86 0.71 3.02
C THR A 21 8.82 -0.75 2.54
N PRO A 22 9.71 -1.19 1.63
CA PRO A 22 9.75 -2.58 1.18
C PRO A 22 10.12 -3.49 2.36
N GLY A 23 9.52 -4.68 2.44
CA GLY A 23 9.72 -5.61 3.54
C GLY A 23 9.02 -5.23 4.85
N ILE A 24 8.53 -4.00 5.00
CA ILE A 24 7.91 -3.53 6.24
C ILE A 24 6.40 -3.59 6.17
N LEU A 25 5.78 -3.25 5.04
CA LEU A 25 4.31 -3.20 4.88
C LEU A 25 3.76 -4.20 3.85
N ASP A 26 4.60 -5.09 3.31
CA ASP A 26 4.31 -5.92 2.13
C ASP A 26 4.01 -7.40 2.44
N ARG A 27 4.09 -7.83 3.71
CA ARG A 27 3.75 -9.19 4.16
C ARG A 27 2.97 -9.19 5.49
N PRO A 28 2.25 -10.27 5.85
CA PRO A 28 1.45 -10.33 7.07
C PRO A 28 2.24 -10.00 8.36
N PHE A 29 1.57 -9.44 9.37
CA PHE A 29 2.22 -9.04 10.64
C PHE A 29 2.87 -10.20 11.39
N VAL A 30 2.30 -11.40 11.28
CA VAL A 30 2.81 -12.61 11.94
C VAL A 30 4.22 -12.98 11.46
N GLU A 31 4.60 -12.54 10.26
CA GLU A 31 5.91 -12.80 9.65
C GLU A 31 6.90 -11.64 9.90
N ARG A 32 6.56 -10.68 10.77
CA ARG A 32 7.40 -9.51 11.05
C ARG A 32 8.19 -9.67 12.34
N THR A 33 9.42 -9.18 12.30
CA THR A 33 10.28 -9.08 13.48
C THR A 33 9.78 -7.98 14.42
N ILE A 34 10.19 -8.03 15.69
CA ILE A 34 9.86 -6.99 16.69
C ILE A 34 10.32 -5.60 16.23
N ILE A 35 11.49 -5.50 15.60
CA ILE A 35 12.04 -4.23 15.09
C ILE A 35 11.16 -3.66 13.97
N GLU A 36 10.68 -4.51 13.07
CA GLU A 36 9.76 -4.10 12.00
C GLU A 36 8.42 -3.64 12.59
N LEU A 37 7.84 -4.38 13.54
CA LEU A 37 6.61 -4.00 14.25
C LEU A 37 6.75 -2.63 14.94
N CYS A 38 7.85 -2.39 15.66
CA CYS A 38 8.12 -1.08 16.25
C CYS A 38 8.21 0.04 15.20
N THR A 39 8.80 -0.24 14.04
CA THR A 39 8.89 0.73 12.94
C THR A 39 7.51 1.09 12.39
N ILE A 40 6.64 0.08 12.22
CA ILE A 40 5.27 0.30 11.74
C ILE A 40 4.46 1.11 12.75
N THR A 41 4.54 0.75 14.03
CA THR A 41 3.88 1.49 15.10
C THR A 41 4.42 2.92 15.20
N ALA A 42 5.71 3.15 14.96
CA ALA A 42 6.23 4.52 14.89
C ALA A 42 5.64 5.30 13.71
N LEU A 43 5.53 4.67 12.53
CA LEU A 43 4.95 5.27 11.33
C LEU A 43 3.46 5.62 11.51
N SER A 44 2.69 4.83 12.27
CA SER A 44 1.26 5.11 12.49
C SER A 44 0.99 6.37 13.31
N HIS A 45 1.98 6.86 14.08
CA HIS A 45 1.84 8.10 14.86
C HIS A 45 2.23 9.36 14.07
N LEU A 46 2.81 9.20 12.88
CA LEU A 46 3.12 10.34 12.01
C LEU A 46 1.86 10.77 11.28
N ARG A 47 1.65 12.08 11.12
CA ARG A 47 0.63 12.59 10.19
C ARG A 47 1.14 12.44 8.75
N VAL A 48 0.68 11.41 8.07
CA VAL A 48 1.07 11.10 6.68
C VAL A 48 -0.15 10.73 5.84
N VAL A 49 0.05 10.71 4.52
CA VAL A 49 -0.85 10.03 3.59
C VAL A 49 -0.21 8.70 3.23
N VAL A 50 -0.98 7.61 3.34
CA VAL A 50 -0.51 6.26 3.02
C VAL A 50 -0.97 5.91 1.61
N LEU A 51 -0.04 5.58 0.73
CA LEU A 51 -0.35 5.10 -0.62
C LEU A 51 -0.19 3.58 -0.67
N PHE A 52 -1.29 2.85 -0.83
CA PHE A 52 -1.27 1.40 -0.96
C PHE A 52 -1.36 1.00 -2.44
N PHE A 53 -0.27 0.44 -2.96
CA PHE A 53 -0.18 0.09 -4.38
C PHE A 53 -0.71 -1.32 -4.65
N VAL A 54 -1.76 -1.42 -5.46
CA VAL A 54 -2.39 -2.67 -5.87
C VAL A 54 -2.03 -2.99 -7.31
N ASN A 55 -1.51 -4.20 -7.56
CA ASN A 55 -1.30 -4.71 -8.91
C ASN A 55 -2.49 -5.56 -9.34
N ILE A 56 -3.36 -4.97 -10.18
CA ILE A 56 -4.58 -5.60 -10.69
C ILE A 56 -4.34 -6.71 -11.73
N PHE A 57 -3.09 -6.90 -12.15
CA PHE A 57 -2.71 -7.93 -13.12
C PHE A 57 -2.10 -9.19 -12.48
N GLY A 58 -1.96 -9.25 -11.15
CA GLY A 58 -1.44 -10.42 -10.44
C GLY A 58 0.04 -10.75 -10.71
N SER A 59 0.74 -9.94 -11.51
CA SER A 59 2.15 -10.15 -11.89
C SER A 59 3.17 -9.87 -10.77
N CYS A 60 2.73 -9.60 -9.54
CA CYS A 60 3.59 -9.37 -8.38
C CYS A 60 3.79 -10.62 -7.51
N GLY A 61 3.24 -11.77 -7.89
CA GLY A 61 3.31 -13.01 -7.11
C GLY A 61 2.25 -13.12 -6.00
N TYR A 62 1.34 -12.14 -5.90
CA TYR A 62 0.21 -12.14 -4.98
C TYR A 62 -1.11 -11.96 -5.74
N THR A 63 -2.14 -12.69 -5.31
CA THR A 63 -3.51 -12.47 -5.81
C THR A 63 -4.05 -11.13 -5.31
N ILE A 64 -5.08 -10.60 -5.98
CA ILE A 64 -5.71 -9.35 -5.53
C ILE A 64 -6.39 -9.55 -4.16
N ALA A 65 -6.97 -10.72 -3.90
CA ALA A 65 -7.53 -11.05 -2.60
C ALA A 65 -6.47 -11.02 -1.48
N GLN A 66 -5.25 -11.53 -1.74
CA GLN A 66 -4.14 -11.42 -0.78
C GLN A 66 -3.72 -9.97 -0.55
N GLN A 67 -3.69 -9.15 -1.62
CA GLN A 67 -3.40 -7.71 -1.50
C GLN A 67 -4.48 -6.98 -0.71
N ALA A 68 -5.76 -7.32 -0.89
CA ALA A 68 -6.89 -6.77 -0.14
C ALA A 68 -6.81 -7.13 1.34
N ALA A 69 -6.55 -8.40 1.66
CA ALA A 69 -6.36 -8.85 3.05
C ALA A 69 -5.20 -8.12 3.75
N LEU A 70 -4.10 -7.89 3.03
CA LEU A 70 -2.98 -7.10 3.55
C LEU A 70 -3.40 -5.64 3.80
N SER A 71 -4.11 -5.03 2.85
CA SER A 71 -4.62 -3.66 2.99
C SER A 71 -5.50 -3.50 4.24
N HIS A 72 -6.47 -4.40 4.42
CA HIS A 72 -7.35 -4.38 5.57
C HIS A 72 -6.58 -4.57 6.89
N SER A 73 -5.53 -5.41 6.90
CA SER A 73 -4.71 -5.59 8.10
C SER A 73 -3.99 -4.30 8.51
N ILE A 74 -3.49 -3.51 7.55
CA ILE A 74 -2.74 -2.28 7.84
C ILE A 74 -3.65 -1.06 8.04
N GLU A 75 -4.86 -1.05 7.50
CA GLU A 75 -5.86 0.02 7.61
C GLU A 75 -6.08 0.43 9.07
N SER A 76 -6.25 -0.56 9.96
CA SER A 76 -6.43 -0.34 11.40
C SER A 76 -5.30 0.45 12.08
N LEU A 77 -4.08 0.41 11.54
CA LEU A 77 -2.94 1.14 12.08
C LEU A 77 -2.94 2.61 11.63
N PHE A 78 -3.58 2.90 10.50
CA PHE A 78 -3.57 4.22 9.88
C PHE A 78 -4.94 4.90 9.94
N MET A 79 -5.81 4.53 10.89
CA MET A 79 -7.18 5.10 11.02
C MET A 79 -7.24 6.63 11.04
N ASN A 80 -6.19 7.31 11.50
CA ASN A 80 -6.13 8.77 11.57
C ASN A 80 -5.47 9.42 10.34
N ASN A 81 -5.06 8.61 9.37
CA ASN A 81 -4.27 9.00 8.22
C ASN A 81 -5.03 8.61 6.94
N PRO A 82 -5.09 9.49 5.93
CA PRO A 82 -5.72 9.12 4.66
C PRO A 82 -4.99 7.91 4.03
N LEU A 83 -5.74 6.84 3.76
CA LEU A 83 -5.27 5.70 2.98
C LEU A 83 -5.78 5.85 1.55
N VAL A 84 -4.88 5.76 0.58
CA VAL A 84 -5.22 5.88 -0.84
C VAL A 84 -4.81 4.61 -1.56
N ILE A 85 -5.80 3.93 -2.13
CA ILE A 85 -5.57 2.78 -3.00
C ILE A 85 -5.12 3.26 -4.38
N VAL A 86 -3.96 2.81 -4.82
CA VAL A 86 -3.34 3.19 -6.10
C VAL A 86 -3.15 1.94 -6.96
N CYS A 87 -3.82 1.87 -8.11
CA CYS A 87 -3.59 0.79 -9.07
C CYS A 87 -2.26 1.01 -9.80
N LYS A 88 -1.35 0.04 -9.71
CA LYS A 88 -0.06 0.04 -10.40
C LYS A 88 -0.11 -0.80 -11.68
N LYS A 89 0.80 -0.51 -12.61
CA LYS A 89 1.00 -1.22 -13.88
C LYS A 89 -0.21 -1.16 -14.82
N THR A 90 -1.02 -0.09 -14.73
CA THR A 90 -2.21 0.09 -15.58
C THR A 90 -1.86 0.18 -17.06
N ASP A 91 -0.60 0.44 -17.42
CA ASP A 91 -0.08 0.35 -18.77
C ASP A 91 -0.11 -1.07 -19.36
N LEU A 92 -0.10 -2.11 -18.52
CA LEU A 92 -0.21 -3.51 -18.95
C LEU A 92 -1.66 -3.94 -19.22
N GLN A 93 -2.57 -2.99 -19.38
CA GLN A 93 -3.98 -3.29 -19.63
C GLN A 93 -4.12 -4.14 -20.89
N GLN A 94 -4.61 -5.37 -20.69
CA GLN A 94 -5.01 -6.22 -21.81
C GLN A 94 -6.24 -5.61 -22.49
N LEU A 95 -6.45 -5.94 -23.78
CA LEU A 95 -7.55 -5.41 -24.58
C LEU A 95 -8.94 -5.64 -23.95
N ALA A 96 -9.07 -6.68 -23.11
CA ALA A 96 -10.29 -7.03 -22.38
C ALA A 96 -10.44 -6.32 -21.01
N GLY A 97 -9.43 -5.56 -20.56
CA GLY A 97 -9.41 -4.93 -19.23
C GLY A 97 -9.22 -5.93 -18.07
N PRO A 98 -9.13 -5.42 -16.83
CA PRO A 98 -9.17 -6.28 -15.63
C PRO A 98 -10.54 -6.93 -15.47
N SER A 99 -10.57 -8.16 -14.93
CA SER A 99 -11.81 -8.88 -14.61
C SER A 99 -12.74 -8.04 -13.71
N GLU A 100 -14.05 -8.18 -13.89
CA GLU A 100 -15.06 -7.49 -13.07
C GLU A 100 -14.90 -7.84 -11.57
N GLU A 101 -14.52 -9.08 -11.26
CA GLU A 101 -14.26 -9.52 -9.89
C GLU A 101 -13.08 -8.77 -9.26
N HIS A 102 -12.01 -8.57 -10.04
CA HIS A 102 -10.84 -7.82 -9.61
C HIS A 102 -11.19 -6.36 -9.34
N MET A 103 -12.02 -5.75 -10.19
CA MET A 103 -12.48 -4.38 -10.01
C MET A 103 -13.39 -4.24 -8.78
N LYS A 104 -14.26 -5.23 -8.51
CA LYS A 104 -15.09 -5.24 -7.29
C LYS A 104 -14.23 -5.25 -6.03
N LEU A 105 -13.18 -6.08 -5.98
CA LEU A 105 -12.25 -6.11 -4.85
C LEU A 105 -11.54 -4.76 -4.66
N VAL A 106 -11.03 -4.15 -5.74
CA VAL A 106 -10.37 -2.85 -5.65
C VAL A 106 -11.34 -1.74 -5.20
N MET A 107 -12.59 -1.77 -5.68
CA MET A 107 -13.62 -0.83 -5.26
C MET A 107 -13.99 -1.00 -3.79
N GLN A 108 -14.04 -2.25 -3.30
CA GLN A 108 -14.24 -2.53 -1.89
C GLN A 108 -13.08 -1.97 -1.04
N MET A 109 -11.83 -2.26 -1.42
CA MET A 109 -10.64 -1.71 -0.73
C MET A 109 -10.67 -0.18 -0.69
N LYS A 110 -11.13 0.47 -1.76
CA LYS A 110 -11.28 1.92 -1.83
C LYS A 110 -12.39 2.44 -0.91
N ALA A 111 -13.46 1.68 -0.69
CA ALA A 111 -14.56 2.08 0.17
C ALA A 111 -14.23 1.93 1.67
N GLU A 112 -13.31 1.01 1.98
CA GLU A 112 -12.79 0.78 3.34
C GLU A 112 -11.67 1.77 3.72
N ALA A 113 -10.89 2.24 2.74
CA ALA A 113 -9.79 3.19 2.92
C ALA A 113 -10.24 4.65 3.17
#